data_AF-A0AAW4TRU6-F1
#
_entry.id   AF-A0AAW4TRU6-F1
#
_cell.length_a   1.000
_cell.length_b   1.000
_cell.length_c   1.000
_cell.angle_alpha   90.00
_cell.angle_beta   90.00
_cell.angle_gamma   90.00
#
_symmetry.space_group_name_H-M   'P 1'
#
loop_
_entity.id
_entity.type
_entity.pdbx_description
1 polymer ?
#
loop_
_entity_poly.entity_id
_entity_poly.type
_entity_poly.pdbx_seq_one_letter_code
_entity_poly.pdbx_strand_id
1 'polypeptide(L)'
;MKRFVARCTPWGTIQTGIFFRALTDIEKDAVIAHERAHLINRDPWRRLWWLITLQLLTRPEWVFARVREQELAADQYVRKQGLGAGMRMFLRRHPHPGSALHPSSQERLEALHV
;
A
#
# COMPACT_ATOMS: atom_id res chain seq x y z
N MET A 1 -9.85 0.93 17.57
CA MET A 1 -9.97 1.57 16.22
C MET A 1 -8.78 1.14 15.37
N LYS A 2 -9.01 0.64 14.14
CA LYS A 2 -7.91 0.26 13.22
C LYS A 2 -7.01 1.48 12.98
N ARG A 3 -5.73 1.37 13.39
CA ARG A 3 -4.71 2.40 13.20
C ARG A 3 -4.20 2.30 11.77
N PHE A 4 -4.84 2.97 10.82
CA PHE A 4 -4.32 3.11 9.45
C PHE A 4 -3.67 4.48 9.27
N VAL A 5 -2.60 4.53 8.49
CA VAL A 5 -1.89 5.77 8.15
C VAL A 5 -2.66 6.49 7.05
N ALA A 6 -2.79 5.86 5.89
CA ALA A 6 -3.67 6.27 4.81
C ALA A 6 -4.34 5.04 4.19
N ARG A 7 -5.43 5.24 3.47
CA ARG A 7 -6.07 4.23 2.64
C ARG A 7 -6.83 4.87 1.49
N CYS A 8 -6.78 4.25 0.33
CA CYS A 8 -7.66 4.56 -0.79
C CYS A 8 -9.01 3.80 -0.68
N THR A 9 -10.07 4.37 -1.25
CA THR A 9 -11.40 3.75 -1.35
C THR A 9 -11.77 3.45 -2.81
N PRO A 10 -12.72 2.55 -3.07
CA PRO A 10 -13.27 2.35 -4.42
C PRO A 10 -13.84 3.63 -5.05
N TRP A 11 -14.18 4.64 -4.26
CA TRP A 11 -14.78 5.89 -4.72
C TRP A 11 -13.76 6.94 -5.17
N GLY A 12 -12.50 6.56 -5.37
CA GLY A 12 -11.46 7.47 -5.84
C GLY A 12 -10.93 8.42 -4.76
N THR A 13 -11.24 8.18 -3.49
CA THR A 13 -10.81 9.03 -2.38
C THR A 13 -9.67 8.41 -1.59
N ILE A 14 -8.79 9.26 -1.06
CA ILE A 14 -7.75 8.87 -0.09
C ILE A 14 -8.18 9.42 1.27
N GLN A 15 -8.23 8.53 2.26
CA GLN A 15 -8.53 8.86 3.64
C GLN A 15 -7.25 8.76 4.47
N THR A 16 -6.94 9.82 5.22
CA THR A 16 -5.77 9.86 6.12
C THR A 16 -6.22 9.69 7.57
N GLY A 17 -5.54 8.83 8.32
CA GLY A 17 -5.76 8.65 9.75
C GLY A 17 -5.00 9.66 10.61
N ILE A 18 -5.17 9.58 11.94
CA ILE A 18 -4.49 10.48 12.89
C ILE A 18 -2.96 10.35 12.78
N PHE A 19 -2.44 9.13 12.58
CA PHE A 19 -1.00 8.87 12.43
C PHE A 19 -0.37 9.56 11.23
N PHE A 20 -1.14 9.83 10.17
CA PHE A 20 -0.66 10.57 9.01
C PHE A 20 -0.19 11.98 9.38
N ARG A 21 -0.80 12.61 10.40
CA ARG A 21 -0.42 13.95 10.86
C ARG A 21 0.97 13.98 11.49
N ALA A 22 1.43 12.86 12.05
CA ALA A 22 2.74 12.72 12.68
C ALA A 22 3.85 12.32 11.67
N LEU A 23 3.52 12.22 10.38
CA LEU A 23 4.50 12.04 9.32
C LEU A 23 5.20 13.37 8.99
N THR A 24 6.47 13.28 8.63
CA THR A 24 7.17 14.38 7.95
C THR A 24 6.55 14.62 6.58
N ASP A 25 6.76 15.79 6.00
CA ASP A 25 6.12 16.12 4.71
C ASP A 25 6.60 15.21 3.57
N ILE A 26 7.88 14.82 3.58
CA ILE A 26 8.44 13.86 2.62
C ILE A 26 7.80 12.47 2.75
N GLU A 27 7.50 12.02 3.97
CA GLU A 27 6.77 10.75 4.18
C GLU A 27 5.30 10.88 3.77
N LYS A 28 4.66 12.01 4.05
CA LYS A 28 3.28 12.27 3.61
C LYS A 28 3.17 12.18 2.10
N ASP A 29 4.07 12.85 1.37
CA ASP A 29 4.08 12.83 -0.08
C ASP A 29 4.27 11.41 -0.63
N ALA A 30 5.21 10.65 -0.06
CA ALA A 30 5.44 9.26 -0.44
C ALA A 30 4.21 8.37 -0.16
N VAL A 31 3.58 8.51 1.01
CA VAL A 31 2.37 7.74 1.38
C VAL A 31 1.18 8.13 0.49
N ILE A 32 0.97 9.41 0.18
CA ILE A 32 -0.10 9.83 -0.73
C ILE A 32 0.16 9.33 -2.15
N ALA A 33 1.41 9.37 -2.63
CA ALA A 33 1.76 8.82 -3.93
C ALA A 33 1.50 7.31 -4.00
N HIS A 34 1.74 6.57 -2.91
CA HIS A 34 1.42 5.14 -2.80
C HIS A 34 -0.08 4.88 -2.92
N GLU A 35 -0.89 5.59 -2.13
CA GLU A 35 -2.35 5.45 -2.19
C GLU A 35 -2.92 5.88 -3.55
N ARG A 36 -2.31 6.88 -4.18
CA ARG A 36 -2.66 7.29 -5.54
C ARG A 36 -2.37 6.20 -6.57
N ALA A 37 -1.26 5.48 -6.42
CA ALA A 37 -0.92 4.36 -7.30
C ALA A 37 -2.02 3.28 -7.25
N HIS A 38 -2.52 2.95 -6.06
CA HIS A 38 -3.64 2.02 -5.92
C HIS A 38 -4.91 2.50 -6.63
N LEU A 39 -5.21 3.80 -6.58
CA LEU A 39 -6.35 4.38 -7.31
C LEU A 39 -6.17 4.28 -8.82
N ILE A 40 -4.98 4.62 -9.34
CA ILE A 40 -4.65 4.52 -10.77
C ILE A 40 -4.81 3.07 -11.25
N ASN A 41 -4.34 2.11 -10.45
CA ASN A 41 -4.41 0.67 -10.77
C ASN A 41 -5.80 0.05 -10.53
N ARG A 42 -6.75 0.83 -9.98
CA ARG A 42 -8.09 0.37 -9.59
C ARG A 42 -8.07 -0.77 -8.58
N ASP A 43 -7.06 -0.80 -7.70
CA ASP A 43 -6.86 -1.88 -6.74
C ASP A 43 -8.02 -2.01 -5.74
N PRO A 44 -8.60 -0.93 -5.18
CA PRO A 44 -9.77 -1.04 -4.30
C PRO A 44 -10.98 -1.68 -4.98
N TRP A 45 -11.20 -1.41 -6.27
CA TRP A 45 -12.27 -2.03 -7.05
C TRP A 45 -12.02 -3.53 -7.27
N ARG A 46 -10.79 -3.91 -7.62
CA ARG A 46 -10.42 -5.33 -7.78
C ARG A 46 -10.58 -6.09 -6.46
N ARG A 47 -10.13 -5.51 -5.35
CA ARG A 47 -10.27 -6.09 -4.01
C ARG A 47 -11.74 -6.24 -3.61
N LEU A 48 -12.59 -5.23 -3.89
CA LEU A 48 -14.03 -5.32 -3.67
C LEU A 48 -14.68 -6.42 -4.53
N TRP A 49 -14.28 -6.53 -5.80
CA TRP A 49 -14.75 -7.60 -6.68
C TRP A 49 -14.39 -8.99 -6.15
N TRP A 50 -13.16 -9.20 -5.67
CA TRP A 50 -12.75 -10.48 -5.06
C TRP A 50 -13.55 -10.83 -3.82
N LEU A 51 -13.96 -9.83 -3.02
CA LEU A 51 -14.84 -10.03 -1.88
C LEU A 51 -16.23 -10.47 -2.33
N ILE A 52 -16.85 -9.73 -3.27
CA ILE A 52 -18.21 -10.01 -3.77
C ILE A 52 -18.27 -11.38 -4.46
N THR A 53 -17.21 -11.77 -5.17
CA THR A 53 -17.11 -13.07 -5.85
C THR A 53 -16.52 -14.18 -4.99
N LEU A 54 -16.37 -13.95 -3.67
CA LEU A 54 -15.87 -14.92 -2.69
C LEU A 54 -14.51 -15.56 -3.04
N GLN A 55 -13.68 -14.87 -3.82
CA GLN A 55 -12.36 -15.37 -4.24
C GLN A 55 -11.42 -15.56 -3.04
N LEU A 56 -11.62 -14.80 -1.96
CA LEU A 56 -10.86 -14.99 -0.73
C LEU A 56 -11.13 -16.35 -0.07
N LEU A 57 -12.31 -16.94 -0.30
CA LEU A 57 -12.67 -18.27 0.21
C LEU A 57 -12.28 -19.38 -0.78
N THR A 58 -12.47 -19.13 -2.08
CA THR A 58 -12.27 -20.16 -3.11
C THR A 58 -10.83 -20.23 -3.63
N ARG A 59 -10.08 -19.12 -3.58
CA ARG A 59 -8.71 -18.99 -4.10
C ARG A 59 -7.83 -18.06 -3.24
N PRO A 60 -7.68 -18.32 -1.92
CA PRO A 60 -6.98 -17.41 -1.00
C PRO A 60 -5.55 -17.10 -1.43
N GLU A 61 -4.74 -18.12 -1.77
CA GLU A 61 -3.34 -17.93 -2.17
C GLU A 61 -3.19 -17.05 -3.42
N TRP A 62 -4.12 -17.18 -4.37
CA TRP A 62 -4.14 -16.34 -5.56
C TRP A 62 -4.44 -14.87 -5.19
N VAL A 63 -5.40 -14.64 -4.29
CA VAL A 63 -5.70 -13.29 -3.80
C VAL A 63 -4.51 -12.70 -3.06
N PHE A 64 -3.85 -13.48 -2.20
CA PHE A 64 -2.66 -13.06 -1.46
C PHE A 64 -1.52 -12.61 -2.39
N ALA A 65 -1.21 -13.42 -3.41
CA ALA A 65 -0.23 -13.07 -4.42
C ALA A 65 -0.58 -11.74 -5.14
N ARG A 66 -1.86 -11.55 -5.51
CA ARG A 66 -2.30 -10.31 -6.17
C ARG A 66 -2.23 -9.09 -5.26
N VAL A 67 -2.60 -9.19 -3.99
CA VAL A 67 -2.46 -8.06 -3.06
C VAL A 67 -0.99 -7.69 -2.89
N ARG A 68 -0.10 -8.69 -2.77
CA ARG A 68 1.34 -8.46 -2.70
C ARG A 68 1.88 -7.74 -3.94
N GLU A 69 1.50 -8.18 -5.14
CA GLU A 69 1.86 -7.52 -6.39
C GLU A 69 1.37 -6.06 -6.44
N GLN A 70 0.16 -5.79 -5.94
CA GLN A 70 -0.40 -4.42 -5.89
C GLN A 70 0.42 -3.50 -4.98
N GLU A 71 0.84 -3.96 -3.81
CA GLU A 71 1.67 -3.17 -2.88
C GLU A 71 3.05 -2.86 -3.50
N LEU A 72 3.69 -3.86 -4.12
CA LEU A 72 4.99 -3.67 -4.78
C LEU A 72 4.90 -2.75 -6.01
N ALA A 73 3.82 -2.85 -6.79
CA ALA A 73 3.58 -1.96 -7.92
C ALA A 73 3.37 -0.50 -7.46
N ALA A 74 2.69 -0.30 -6.33
CA ALA A 74 2.53 1.01 -5.72
C ALA A 74 3.87 1.58 -5.23
N ASP A 75 4.71 0.79 -4.59
CA ASP A 75 6.07 1.20 -4.18
C ASP A 75 6.94 1.61 -5.39
N GLN A 76 6.86 0.85 -6.49
CA GLN A 76 7.56 1.18 -7.72
C GLN A 76 7.05 2.48 -8.35
N TYR A 77 5.76 2.77 -8.26
CA TYR A 77 5.21 4.05 -8.68
C TYR A 77 5.80 5.19 -7.84
N VAL A 78 5.85 5.06 -6.51
CA VAL A 78 6.44 6.07 -5.61
C VAL A 78 7.91 6.33 -5.98
N ARG A 79 8.67 5.28 -6.29
CA ARG A 79 10.05 5.41 -6.78
C ARG A 79 10.13 6.20 -8.08
N LYS A 80 9.28 5.88 -9.07
CA LYS A 80 9.23 6.58 -10.37
C LYS A 80 8.83 8.06 -10.24
N GLN A 81 8.11 8.43 -9.18
CA GLN A 81 7.78 9.82 -8.86
C GLN A 81 8.92 10.57 -8.13
N GLY A 82 10.08 9.95 -7.91
CA GLY A 82 11.20 10.55 -7.17
C GLY A 82 11.02 10.54 -5.64
N LEU A 83 9.97 9.89 -5.13
CA LEU A 83 9.60 9.91 -3.71
C LEU A 83 10.09 8.67 -2.94
N GLY A 84 10.96 7.85 -3.55
CA GLY A 84 11.45 6.61 -2.96
C GLY A 84 12.19 6.80 -1.62
N ALA A 85 12.89 7.93 -1.44
CA ALA A 85 13.55 8.24 -0.18
C ALA A 85 12.54 8.43 0.98
N GLY A 86 11.43 9.11 0.71
CA GLY A 86 10.34 9.28 1.68
C GLY A 86 9.67 7.96 2.05
N MET A 87 9.46 7.08 1.06
CA MET A 87 8.90 5.75 1.32
C MET A 87 9.85 4.90 2.18
N ARG A 88 11.15 4.91 1.89
CA ARG A 88 12.14 4.20 2.72
C ARG A 88 12.18 4.73 4.15
N MET A 89 12.11 6.05 4.34
CA MET A 89 12.06 6.65 5.66
C MET A 89 10.81 6.21 6.43
N PHE A 90 9.64 6.27 5.78
CA PHE A 90 8.37 5.81 6.35
C PHE A 90 8.44 4.35 6.78
N LEU A 91 8.88 3.44 5.89
CA LEU A 91 8.93 2.00 6.16
C LEU A 91 9.91 1.62 7.29
N ARG A 92 11.02 2.34 7.42
CA ARG A 92 12.00 2.14 8.50
C ARG A 92 11.50 2.64 9.84
N ARG A 93 10.79 3.78 9.85
CA ARG A 93 10.26 4.40 11.07
C ARG A 93 9.01 3.68 11.60
N HIS A 94 8.24 3.09 10.70
CA HIS A 94 7.01 2.36 11.00
C HIS A 94 7.09 0.93 10.44
N PRO A 95 7.94 0.06 11.03
CA PRO A 95 8.11 -1.31 10.56
C PRO A 95 6.83 -2.12 10.78
N HIS A 96 6.43 -2.88 9.75
CA HIS A 96 5.28 -3.77 9.81
C HIS A 96 5.76 -5.22 9.55
N PRO A 97 5.52 -6.17 10.47
CA PRO A 97 5.81 -7.58 10.22
C PRO A 97 4.90 -8.06 9.09
N GLY A 98 5.45 -8.68 8.05
CA GLY A 98 4.66 -9.14 6.90
C GLY A 98 3.48 -10.01 7.32
N SER A 99 2.45 -10.07 6.47
CA SER A 99 1.31 -10.97 6.65
C SER A 99 1.00 -11.66 5.32
N ALA A 100 0.10 -12.63 5.33
CA ALA A 100 -0.35 -13.29 4.10
C ALA A 100 -0.86 -12.30 3.04
N LEU A 101 -1.44 -11.17 3.46
CA LEU A 101 -1.99 -10.15 2.55
C LEU A 101 -1.01 -9.02 2.23
N HIS A 102 -0.07 -8.70 3.10
CA HIS A 102 0.79 -7.52 2.95
C HIS A 102 2.26 -7.90 3.07
N PRO A 103 3.12 -7.50 2.09
CA PRO A 103 4.55 -7.70 2.21
C PRO A 103 5.09 -6.97 3.45
N SER A 104 6.14 -7.52 4.03
CA SER A 104 6.81 -6.90 5.17
C SER A 104 7.47 -5.58 4.77
N SER A 105 7.72 -4.70 5.74
CA SER A 105 8.51 -3.48 5.47
C SER A 105 9.89 -3.81 4.89
N GLN A 106 10.51 -4.94 5.26
CA GLN A 106 11.80 -5.36 4.71
C GLN A 106 11.69 -5.70 3.21
N GLU A 107 10.70 -6.51 2.83
CA GLU A 107 10.49 -6.90 1.42
C GLU A 107 10.20 -5.67 0.54
N ARG A 108 9.40 -4.72 1.05
CA ARG A 108 9.12 -3.46 0.37
C ARG A 108 10.37 -2.58 0.24
N LEU A 109 11.20 -2.52 1.28
CA LEU A 109 12.48 -1.82 1.23
C LEU A 109 13.38 -2.44 0.16
N GLU A 110 13.57 -3.76 0.15
CA GLU A 110 14.36 -4.47 -0.87
C GLU A 110 13.89 -4.13 -2.29
N ALA A 111 12.57 -4.12 -2.53
CA ALA A 111 11.99 -3.76 -3.82
C ALA A 111 12.23 -2.28 -4.21
N LEU A 112 12.45 -1.38 -3.26
CA LEU A 112 12.76 0.04 -3.52
C LEU A 112 14.25 0.29 -3.78
N HIS A 113 15.11 -0.69 -3.52
CA HIS A 113 16.57 -0.63 -3.73
C HIS A 113 17.03 -1.15 -5.10
N VAL A 114 16.19 -1.96 -5.78
CA VAL A 114 16.39 -2.45 -7.16
C VAL A 114 15.64 -1.56 -8.14
#